data_AF-A0A556MI72-F1
#
_entry.id   AF-A0A556MI72-F1
#
_cell.length_a   1.000
_cell.length_b   1.000
_cell.length_c   1.000
_cell.angle_alpha   90.00
_cell.angle_beta   90.00
_cell.angle_gamma   90.00
#
_symmetry.space_group_name_H-M   'P 1'
#
loop_
_entity.id
_entity.type
_entity.pdbx_description
1 polymer ?
#
loop_
_entity_poly.entity_id
_entity_poly.type
_entity_poly.pdbx_seq_one_letter_code
_entity_poly.pdbx_strand_id
1 'polypeptide(L)' 'MPLNLKKTLMNIRLRRENLHYSQEYVASKLKLTQHAYSKIECGVTKITLERLVQISDVLLTLPSALIEI' A
#
# COMPACT_ATOMS: atom_id res chain seq x y z
N MET A 1 -16.34 -9.71 10.28
CA MET A 1 -15.75 -8.58 11.02
C MET A 1 -15.47 -7.46 10.03
N PRO A 2 -15.47 -6.17 10.46
CA PRO A 2 -15.18 -5.07 9.55
C PRO A 2 -13.69 -4.99 9.23
N LEU A 3 -13.37 -4.69 7.98
CA LEU A 3 -12.00 -4.49 7.48
C LEU A 3 -11.19 -3.56 8.40
N ASN A 4 -10.02 -4.03 8.86
CA ASN A 4 -9.12 -3.19 9.65
C ASN A 4 -8.18 -2.38 8.74
N LEU A 5 -8.59 -1.16 8.40
CA LEU A 5 -7.84 -0.29 7.49
C LEU A 5 -6.45 0.08 8.05
N LYS A 6 -6.32 0.36 9.35
CA LYS A 6 -5.02 0.69 9.97
C LYS A 6 -4.02 -0.46 9.80
N LYS A 7 -4.49 -1.69 10.04
CA LYS A 7 -3.64 -2.88 9.94
C LYS A 7 -3.29 -3.21 8.49
N THR A 8 -4.23 -3.00 7.56
CA THR A 8 -3.97 -3.12 6.12
C THR A 8 -2.86 -2.17 5.65
N LEU A 9 -2.90 -0.91 6.08
CA LEU A 9 -1.86 0.08 5.74
C LEU A 9 -0.50 -0.27 6.35
N MET A 10 -0.50 -0.80 7.58
CA MET A 10 0.72 -1.32 8.22
C MET A 10 1.30 -2.51 7.44
N ASN A 11 0.46 -3.43 6.95
CA ASN A 11 0.91 -4.56 6.13
C ASN A 11 1.53 -4.11 4.81
N ILE A 12 0.96 -3.09 4.15
CA ILE A 12 1.53 -2.46 2.95
C ILE A 12 2.94 -1.93 3.24
N ARG A 13 3.09 -1.19 4.34
CA ARG A 13 4.39 -0.65 4.77
C ARG A 13 5.41 -1.75 5.05
N LEU A 14 5.04 -2.74 5.86
CA LEU A 14 5.92 -3.86 6.21
C LEU A 14 6.35 -4.64 4.97
N ARG A 15 5.42 -4.92 4.05
CA ARG A 15 5.74 -5.60 2.79
C ARG A 15 6.71 -4.79 1.93
N ARG A 16 6.49 -3.47 1.82
CA ARG A 16 7.41 -2.56 1.11
C ARG A 16 8.82 -2.59 1.71
N GLU A 17 8.93 -2.52 3.03
CA GLU A 17 10.20 -2.53 3.75
C GLU A 17 10.92 -3.88 3.62
N ASN A 18 10.19 -5.01 3.63
CA ASN A 18 10.74 -6.35 3.39
C ASN A 18 11.31 -6.53 1.97
N LEU A 19 10.81 -5.76 0.99
CA LEU A 19 11.34 -5.72 -0.37
C LEU A 19 12.46 -4.67 -0.53
N HIS A 20 12.82 -3.95 0.53
CA HIS A 20 13.75 -2.82 0.52
C HIS A 20 13.36 -1.71 -0.48
N TYR A 21 12.05 -1.53 -0.71
CA TYR A 21 11.55 -0.49 -1.61
C TYR A 21 11.38 0.85 -0.88
N SER A 22 11.89 1.91 -1.49
CA SER A 22 11.61 3.27 -1.02
C SER A 22 10.18 3.69 -1.37
N GLN A 23 9.67 4.72 -0.69
CA GLN A 23 8.35 5.29 -1.02
C GLN A 23 8.37 5.90 -2.43
N GLU A 24 9.49 6.51 -2.83
CA GLU A 24 9.72 7.06 -4.16
C GLU A 24 9.63 5.96 -5.23
N TYR A 25 10.24 4.79 -4.97
CA TYR A 25 10.21 3.68 -5.91
C TYR A 25 8.79 3.19 -6.15
N VAL A 26 8.02 2.88 -5.10
CA VAL A 26 6.65 2.40 -5.25
C VAL A 26 5.75 3.47 -5.89
N ALA A 27 5.91 4.73 -5.47
CA ALA A 27 5.18 5.85 -6.06
C ALA A 27 5.44 5.97 -7.58
N SER A 28 6.70 5.84 -8.00
CA SER A 28 7.07 5.92 -9.43
C SER A 28 6.39 4.82 -10.26
N LYS A 29 6.28 3.59 -9.74
CA LYS A 29 5.59 2.48 -10.41
C LYS A 29 4.08 2.71 -10.52
N LEU A 30 3.51 3.45 -9.59
CA LEU A 30 2.08 3.81 -9.55
C LEU A 30 1.76 5.13 -10.28
N LYS A 31 2.75 5.77 -10.90
CA LYS A 31 2.65 7.11 -11.48
C LYS A 31 2.16 8.16 -10.46
N LEU A 32 2.65 8.05 -9.24
CA LEU A 32 2.39 8.97 -8.13
C LEU A 32 3.66 9.73 -7.74
N THR A 33 3.47 10.86 -7.06
CA THR A 33 4.56 11.47 -6.31
C THR A 33 4.81 10.69 -5.02
N GLN A 34 6.03 10.72 -4.49
CA GLN A 34 6.34 10.10 -3.21
C GLN A 34 5.42 10.63 -2.08
N HIS A 35 5.15 11.93 -2.06
CA HIS A 35 4.24 12.53 -1.09
C HIS A 35 2.80 11.97 -1.18
N ALA A 36 2.30 11.75 -2.40
CA ALA A 36 0.98 11.14 -2.60
C ALA A 36 0.94 9.70 -2.08
N TYR A 37 1.99 8.91 -2.33
CA TYR A 37 2.09 7.55 -1.79
C TYR A 37 2.23 7.54 -0.26
N SER A 38 3.04 8.44 0.31
CA SER A 38 3.20 8.60 1.75
C SER A 38 1.87 8.89 2.46
N LYS A 39 1.01 9.74 1.87
CA LYS A 39 -0.35 10.00 2.38
C LYS A 39 -1.26 8.76 2.37
N ILE A 40 -1.08 7.86 1.40
CA ILE A 40 -1.79 6.57 1.38
C ILE A 40 -1.30 5.69 2.52
N GLU A 41 0.02 5.51 2.66
CA GLU A 41 0.62 4.64 3.68
C GLU A 41 0.32 5.12 5.11
N CYS A 42 0.19 6.44 5.32
CA CYS A 42 -0.22 7.04 6.58
C CYS A 42 -1.75 7.07 6.81
N GLY A 43 -2.56 6.66 5.83
CA GLY A 43 -4.02 6.63 5.93
C GLY A 43 -4.70 8.00 5.86
N VAL A 44 -3.98 9.04 5.43
CA VAL A 44 -4.53 10.39 5.22
C VAL A 44 -5.47 10.38 4.01
N THR A 45 -5.09 9.66 2.95
CA THR A 45 -5.92 9.48 1.75
C THR A 45 -6.62 8.13 1.82
N LYS A 46 -7.95 8.12 1.64
CA LYS A 46 -8.71 6.88 1.51
C LYS A 46 -8.21 6.10 0.29
N ILE A 47 -7.84 4.84 0.51
CA ILE A 47 -7.43 3.93 -0.55
C ILE A 47 -8.66 3.33 -1.23
N THR A 48 -8.67 3.30 -2.57
CA THR A 48 -9.68 2.56 -3.34
C THR A 48 -9.25 1.11 -3.51
N LEU A 49 -10.19 0.21 -3.80
CA LEU A 49 -9.88 -1.19 -4.09
C LEU A 49 -8.93 -1.31 -5.29
N GLU A 50 -9.17 -0.55 -6.36
CA GLU A 50 -8.30 -0.50 -7.53
C GLU A 50 -6.86 -0.12 -7.15
N ARG A 51 -6.69 0.89 -6.29
CA ARG A 51 -5.37 1.32 -5.84
C ARG A 51 -4.68 0.27 -4.98
N LEU A 52 -5.44 -0.45 -4.14
CA LEU A 52 -4.91 -1.57 -3.36
C LEU A 52 -4.39 -2.69 -4.28
N VAL A 53 -5.13 -3.02 -5.35
CA VAL A 53 -4.68 -4.01 -6.34
C VAL A 53 -3.38 -3.57 -7.01
N GLN A 54 -3.30 -2.33 -7.47
CA GLN A 54 -2.07 -1.80 -8.08
C GLN A 54 -0.88 -1.82 -7.10
N ILE A 55 -1.10 -1.45 -5.84
CA ILE A 55 -0.05 -1.51 -4.81
C ILE A 55 0.39 -2.96 -4.58
N SER A 56 -0.55 -3.90 -4.50
CA SER A 56 -0.23 -5.32 -4.30
C SER A 56 0.62 -5.90 -5.44
N ASP A 57 0.35 -5.49 -6.68
CA ASP A 57 1.12 -5.88 -7.86
C ASP A 57 2.57 -5.37 -7.77
N VAL A 58 2.76 -4.09 -7.43
CA VAL A 58 4.11 -3.52 -7.22
C VAL A 58 4.84 -4.20 -6.04
N LEU A 59 4.09 -4.59 -5.01
CA LEU A 59 4.62 -5.28 -3.83
C LEU A 59 4.70 -6.81 -3.99
N LEU A 60 4.52 -7.32 -5.21
CA LEU A 60 4.64 -8.73 -5.56
C LEU A 60 3.85 -9.63 -4.60
N THR A 61 2.60 -9.27 -4.31
CA THR A 61 1.74 -9.98 -3.37
C THR A 61 0.28 -9.91 -3.79
N LEU A 62 -0.56 -10.76 -3.19
CA LEU A 62 -2.00 -10.70 -3.40
C LEU A 62 -2.64 -9.58 -2.55
N PRO A 63 -3.69 -8.89 -3.03
CA PRO A 63 -4.42 -7.90 -2.24
C PRO A 63 -4.96 -8.50 -0.92
N SER A 64 -5.40 -9.76 -0.96
CA SER A 64 -5.91 -10.49 0.20
C SER A 64 -4.86 -10.71 1.28
N ALA A 65 -3.57 -10.78 0.92
CA ALA A 65 -2.49 -10.91 1.90
C ALA A 65 -2.19 -9.59 2.63
N LEU A 66 -2.63 -8.45 2.09
CA LEU A 66 -2.50 -7.14 2.73
C LEU A 66 -3.71 -6.82 3.61
N ILE A 67 -4.89 -7.33 3.24
CA ILE A 67 -6.16 -7.13 3.93
C ILE A 67 -6.21 -7.96 5.20
N GLU A 68 -6.78 -7.38 6.26
CA GLU A 68 -7.16 -8.12 7.45
C GLU A 68 -8.65 -7.95 7.76
N ILE A 69 -9.35 -9.08 7.88
CA ILE A 69 -10.82 -9.20 7.93
C ILE A 69 -11.28 -9.54 9.35
#